data_AF-A0A3L8D7F0-F1
#
_entry.id   AF-A0A3L8D7F0-F1
#
_cell.length_a   1.000
_cell.length_b   1.000
_cell.length_c   1.000
_cell.angle_alpha   90.00
_cell.angle_beta   90.00
_cell.angle_gamma   90.00
#
_symmetry.space_group_name_H-M   'P 1'
#
loop_
_entity.id
_entity.type
_entity.pdbx_description
1 polymer ?
#
loop_
_entity_poly.entity_id
_entity_poly.type
_entity_poly.pdbx_seq_one_letter_code
_entity_poly.pdbx_strand_id
1 'polypeptide(L)'
;MDGDFHFEKEKISKIFYGLDATKSYTRKDARELIGDVDLRRQVKLSKHVLGYCTPLSLETNGTIFSGNKLRLEKSPAIKKFASVFAKRVVLSAEPSRCQICECIADNNGVTKMECMPCIYPTAVHVDYETFNESLSMIPSLDEIDYGQIDMDDG
;
A
#
# COMPACT_ATOMS: atom_id res chain seq x y z
N MET A 1 2.33 8.32 4.05
CA MET A 1 3.13 7.76 2.93
C MET A 1 2.66 8.45 1.66
N ASP A 2 3.26 9.59 1.32
CA ASP A 2 2.86 10.40 0.15
C ASP A 2 3.85 10.29 -1.01
N GLY A 3 4.82 9.40 -0.89
CA GLY A 3 5.82 9.10 -1.89
C GLY A 3 5.29 8.30 -3.07
N ASP A 4 5.45 8.81 -4.29
CA ASP A 4 5.04 8.11 -5.51
C ASP A 4 6.18 7.25 -6.08
N PHE A 5 5.81 6.21 -6.83
CA PHE A 5 6.78 5.32 -7.46
C PHE A 5 7.55 6.04 -8.58
N HIS A 6 8.87 5.92 -8.59
CA HIS A 6 9.71 6.53 -9.62
C HIS A 6 9.99 5.56 -10.77
N PHE A 7 9.74 6.05 -11.98
CA PHE A 7 9.98 5.35 -13.23
C PHE A 7 10.76 6.25 -14.18
N GLU A 8 11.66 5.66 -14.96
CA GLU A 8 12.35 6.37 -16.04
C GLU A 8 11.39 6.85 -17.13
N LYS A 9 10.25 6.16 -17.30
CA LYS A 9 9.20 6.50 -18.26
C LYS A 9 7.95 7.01 -17.54
N GLU A 10 7.63 8.29 -17.72
CA GLU A 10 6.44 8.94 -17.16
C GLU A 10 5.12 8.27 -17.58
N LYS A 11 5.07 7.62 -18.75
CA LYS A 11 3.88 6.87 -19.18
C LYS A 11 3.52 5.72 -18.23
N ILE A 12 4.53 5.10 -17.60
CA ILE A 12 4.36 3.97 -16.70
C ILE A 12 3.73 4.43 -15.38
N SER A 13 4.19 5.55 -14.82
CA SER A 13 3.65 6.10 -13.56
C SER A 13 2.15 6.39 -13.64
N LYS A 14 1.62 6.75 -14.82
CA LYS A 14 0.19 7.01 -15.05
C LYS A 14 -0.68 5.75 -14.99
N ILE A 15 -0.13 4.59 -15.32
CA ILE A 15 -0.87 3.31 -15.34
C ILE A 15 -0.56 2.42 -14.14
N PHE A 16 0.52 2.70 -13.41
CA PHE A 16 0.96 1.93 -12.26
C PHE A 16 0.08 2.18 -11.03
N TYR A 17 -0.26 1.11 -10.32
CA TYR A 17 -1.08 1.17 -9.11
C TYR A 17 -0.34 0.67 -7.86
N GLY A 18 0.45 -0.39 -7.99
CA GLY A 18 1.15 -0.99 -6.85
C GLY A 18 2.05 -2.16 -7.24
N LEU A 19 2.70 -2.77 -6.26
CA LEU A 19 3.56 -3.94 -6.43
C LEU A 19 3.66 -4.79 -5.17
N ASP A 20 4.01 -6.06 -5.34
CA ASP A 20 4.48 -6.95 -4.28
C ASP A 20 5.90 -7.44 -4.56
N ALA A 21 6.39 -8.43 -3.82
CA ALA A 21 7.74 -8.97 -4.01
C ALA A 21 7.99 -9.50 -5.43
N THR A 22 6.96 -9.96 -6.13
CA THR A 22 7.06 -10.73 -7.38
C THR A 22 6.53 -10.01 -8.61
N LYS A 23 5.52 -9.14 -8.45
CA LYS A 23 4.75 -8.58 -9.55
C LYS A 23 4.41 -7.12 -9.33
N SER A 24 4.17 -6.42 -10.44
CA SER A 24 3.60 -5.07 -10.47
C SER A 24 2.18 -5.08 -11.03
N TYR A 25 1.34 -4.22 -10.47
CA TYR A 25 -0.08 -4.10 -10.80
C TYR A 25 -0.38 -2.76 -11.45
N THR A 26 -1.16 -2.78 -12.51
CA THR A 26 -1.45 -1.63 -13.35
C THR A 26 -2.93 -1.56 -13.71
N ARG A 27 -3.30 -0.54 -14.48
CA ARG A 27 -4.64 -0.37 -15.03
C ARG A 27 -5.15 -1.57 -15.83
N LYS A 28 -4.28 -2.38 -16.45
CA LYS A 28 -4.70 -3.55 -17.24
C LYS A 28 -5.33 -4.64 -16.36
N ASP A 29 -4.90 -4.69 -15.09
CA ASP A 29 -5.32 -5.71 -14.14
C ASP A 29 -6.76 -5.51 -13.62
N ALA A 30 -7.39 -4.40 -14.00
CA ALA A 30 -8.78 -4.10 -13.63
C ALA A 30 -9.77 -5.13 -14.21
N ARG A 31 -9.45 -5.82 -15.31
CA ARG A 31 -10.26 -6.94 -15.82
C ARG A 31 -9.85 -8.27 -15.20
N GLU A 32 -8.57 -8.60 -15.23
CA GLU A 32 -8.02 -9.84 -14.68
C GLU A 32 -6.70 -9.55 -13.98
N LEU A 33 -6.52 -10.06 -12.76
CA LEU A 33 -5.35 -9.75 -11.95
C LEU A 33 -4.21 -10.71 -12.29
N ILE A 34 -3.37 -10.34 -13.27
CA ILE A 34 -2.24 -11.17 -13.72
C ILE A 34 -0.94 -10.69 -13.07
N GLY A 35 -0.77 -9.36 -13.03
CA GLY A 35 0.47 -8.70 -12.65
C GLY A 35 1.57 -8.81 -13.71
N ASP A 36 2.60 -7.98 -13.55
CA ASP A 36 3.68 -7.83 -14.53
C ASP A 36 5.05 -7.97 -13.84
N VAL A 37 5.77 -9.05 -14.19
CA VAL A 37 7.07 -9.41 -13.59
C VAL A 37 8.19 -8.54 -14.16
N ASP A 38 8.13 -8.20 -15.44
CA ASP A 38 9.16 -7.39 -16.08
C ASP A 38 9.08 -5.94 -15.63
N LEU A 39 7.85 -5.43 -15.45
CA LEU A 39 7.63 -4.11 -14.88
C LEU A 39 8.09 -4.06 -13.41
N ARG A 40 7.90 -5.14 -12.65
CA ARG A 40 8.37 -5.22 -11.26
C ARG A 40 9.88 -5.00 -11.13
N ARG A 41 10.66 -5.49 -12.08
CA ARG A 41 12.13 -5.32 -12.12
C ARG A 41 12.55 -3.88 -12.42
N GLN A 42 11.68 -3.09 -13.05
CA GLN A 42 11.95 -1.71 -13.44
C GLN A 42 11.64 -0.70 -12.32
N VAL A 43 10.83 -1.07 -11.33
CA VAL A 43 10.44 -0.16 -10.25
C VAL A 43 11.62 0.04 -9.30
N LYS A 44 12.11 1.27 -9.20
CA LYS A 44 13.11 1.66 -8.19
C LYS A 44 12.37 2.19 -6.96
N LEU A 45 12.55 1.51 -5.82
CA LEU A 45 12.01 1.95 -4.54
C LEU A 45 13.01 2.93 -3.92
N SER A 46 12.65 4.21 -3.84
CA SER A 46 13.50 5.18 -3.14
C SER A 46 13.44 4.89 -1.63
N LYS A 47 14.61 4.62 -1.03
CA LYS A 47 14.75 4.34 0.42
C LYS A 47 14.20 5.48 1.28
N HIS A 48 14.29 6.71 0.81
CA HIS A 48 13.88 7.91 1.56
C HIS A 48 12.37 8.18 1.49
N VAL A 49 11.70 7.75 0.42
CA VAL A 49 10.33 8.19 0.09
C VAL A 49 9.27 7.19 0.55
N LEU A 50 9.67 5.92 0.73
CA LEU A 50 8.76 4.80 0.95
C LEU A 50 8.84 4.19 2.37
N GLY A 51 9.68 4.75 3.24
CA GLY A 51 9.76 4.44 4.67
C GLY A 51 10.09 2.98 5.01
N TYR A 52 10.10 2.67 6.31
CA TYR A 52 10.42 1.33 6.83
C TYR A 52 9.37 0.26 6.49
N CYS A 53 8.11 0.64 6.27
CA CYS A 53 7.07 -0.36 5.98
C CYS A 53 7.19 -0.95 4.57
N THR A 54 7.90 -0.30 3.64
CA THR A 54 8.06 -0.83 2.28
C THR A 54 8.90 -2.10 2.21
N PRO A 55 10.15 -2.15 2.72
CA PRO A 55 10.90 -3.40 2.74
C PRO A 55 10.17 -4.48 3.56
N LEU A 56 9.64 -4.12 4.74
CA LEU A 56 8.87 -5.04 5.58
C LEU A 56 7.66 -5.63 4.84
N SER A 57 6.89 -4.81 4.13
CA SER A 57 5.74 -5.29 3.35
C SER A 57 6.18 -6.29 2.28
N LEU A 58 7.30 -6.06 1.62
CA LEU A 58 7.76 -6.96 0.55
C LEU A 58 8.32 -8.28 1.11
N GLU A 59 9.00 -8.24 2.26
CA GLU A 59 9.54 -9.43 2.92
C GLU A 59 8.43 -10.28 3.58
N THR A 60 7.32 -9.67 3.99
CA THR A 60 6.18 -10.34 4.63
C THR A 60 5.07 -10.73 3.65
N ASN A 61 5.37 -10.85 2.35
CA ASN A 61 4.40 -11.15 1.28
C ASN A 61 3.22 -10.15 1.17
N GLY A 62 3.39 -8.96 1.72
CA GLY A 62 2.49 -7.83 1.56
C GLY A 62 2.55 -7.19 0.17
N THR A 63 1.72 -6.18 -0.03
CA THR A 63 1.62 -5.44 -1.29
C THR A 63 1.52 -3.96 -0.99
N ILE A 64 2.20 -3.14 -1.80
CA ILE A 64 2.24 -1.69 -1.64
C ILE A 64 1.44 -1.06 -2.79
N PHE A 65 0.52 -0.15 -2.46
CA PHE A 65 -0.25 0.61 -3.43
C PHE A 65 -0.10 2.11 -3.19
N SER A 66 -0.07 2.90 -4.27
CA SER A 66 -0.01 4.36 -4.18
C SER A 66 -1.41 4.94 -3.93
N GLY A 67 -1.61 5.53 -2.75
CA GLY A 67 -2.87 6.20 -2.38
C GLY A 67 -3.16 7.46 -3.23
N ASN A 68 -2.15 8.01 -3.91
CA ASN A 68 -2.32 9.19 -4.78
C ASN A 68 -3.33 8.95 -5.91
N LYS A 69 -3.46 7.70 -6.36
CA LYS A 69 -4.44 7.29 -7.39
C LYS A 69 -5.89 7.38 -6.90
N LEU A 70 -6.14 7.44 -5.59
CA LEU A 70 -7.47 7.67 -5.02
C LEU A 70 -7.79 9.16 -4.89
N ARG A 71 -6.77 10.02 -4.70
CA ARG A 71 -6.93 11.46 -4.44
C ARG A 71 -7.04 12.31 -5.71
N LEU A 72 -6.27 11.99 -6.75
CA LEU A 72 -6.00 12.91 -7.87
C LEU A 72 -6.71 12.52 -9.18
N GLU A 73 -7.44 11.41 -9.21
CA GLU A 73 -7.94 10.81 -10.45
C GLU A 73 -9.47 10.96 -10.61
N LYS A 74 -9.96 10.86 -11.85
CA LYS A 74 -11.41 10.87 -12.13
C LYS A 74 -12.08 9.58 -11.65
N SER A 75 -13.37 9.64 -11.32
CA SER A 75 -14.16 8.50 -10.81
C SER A 75 -13.96 7.16 -11.56
N PRO A 76 -13.92 7.10 -12.92
CA PRO A 76 -13.66 5.84 -13.62
C PRO A 76 -12.26 5.25 -13.37
N ALA A 77 -11.24 6.08 -13.17
CA ALA A 77 -9.88 5.63 -12.86
C ALA A 77 -9.76 5.16 -11.42
N ILE A 78 -10.45 5.83 -10.48
CA ILE A 78 -10.59 5.39 -9.08
C ILE A 78 -11.22 4.00 -9.02
N LYS A 79 -12.33 3.76 -9.76
CA LYS A 79 -12.97 2.44 -9.82
C LYS A 79 -12.02 1.33 -10.29
N LYS A 80 -11.18 1.62 -11.29
CA LYS A 80 -10.17 0.66 -11.78
C LYS A 80 -9.10 0.39 -10.74
N PHE A 81 -8.59 1.43 -10.08
CA PHE A 81 -7.64 1.27 -8.98
C PHE A 81 -8.25 0.41 -7.85
N ALA A 82 -9.45 0.77 -7.38
CA ALA A 82 -10.14 0.06 -6.31
C ALA A 82 -10.41 -1.41 -6.69
N SER A 83 -10.76 -1.67 -7.95
CA SER A 83 -10.94 -3.04 -8.45
C SER A 83 -9.65 -3.85 -8.40
N VAL A 84 -8.51 -3.29 -8.84
CA VAL A 84 -7.21 -3.97 -8.78
C VAL A 84 -6.78 -4.21 -7.34
N PHE A 85 -6.91 -3.19 -6.49
CA PHE A 85 -6.63 -3.28 -5.06
C PHE A 85 -7.46 -4.39 -4.40
N ALA A 86 -8.78 -4.37 -4.57
CA ALA A 86 -9.68 -5.35 -3.98
C ALA A 86 -9.36 -6.78 -4.44
N LYS A 87 -9.12 -7.00 -5.75
CA LYS A 87 -8.72 -8.32 -6.26
C LYS A 87 -7.44 -8.82 -5.61
N ARG A 88 -6.45 -7.94 -5.41
CA ARG A 88 -5.17 -8.34 -4.81
C ARG A 88 -5.32 -8.66 -3.33
N VAL A 89 -6.15 -7.89 -2.62
CA VAL A 89 -6.48 -8.15 -1.21
C VAL A 89 -7.15 -9.52 -1.07
N VAL A 90 -8.14 -9.83 -1.92
CA VAL A 90 -8.87 -11.11 -1.89
C VAL A 90 -7.95 -12.31 -2.07
N LEU A 91 -6.89 -12.21 -2.89
CA LEU A 91 -5.95 -13.33 -3.08
C LEU A 91 -5.16 -13.71 -1.82
N SER A 92 -4.97 -12.78 -0.88
CA SER A 92 -4.25 -13.01 0.38
C SER A 92 -5.16 -12.93 1.61
N ALA A 93 -6.45 -12.63 1.42
CA ALA A 93 -7.39 -12.54 2.51
C ALA A 93 -7.91 -13.93 2.85
N GLU A 94 -7.70 -14.36 4.09
CA GLU A 94 -8.39 -15.51 4.64
C GLU A 94 -9.65 -15.04 5.37
N PRO A 95 -10.86 -15.52 4.99
CA PRO A 95 -12.05 -15.20 5.74
C PRO A 95 -11.94 -15.74 7.17
N SER A 96 -12.57 -15.03 8.12
CA SER A 96 -12.73 -15.57 9.48
C SER A 96 -13.35 -16.97 9.41
N ARG A 97 -12.80 -17.92 10.17
CA ARG A 97 -13.34 -19.29 10.25
C ARG A 97 -14.76 -19.35 10.79
N CYS A 98 -15.17 -18.34 11.55
CA CYS A 98 -16.53 -18.19 12.08
C CYS A 98 -17.14 -16.91 11.51
N GLN A 99 -18.29 -17.08 10.85
CA GLN A 99 -19.08 -16.00 10.27
C GLN A 99 -20.55 -16.20 10.63
N ILE A 100 -21.24 -15.09 10.88
CA ILE A 100 -22.70 -15.03 11.01
C ILE A 100 -23.19 -14.27 9.79
N CYS A 101 -24.06 -14.90 9.00
CA CYS A 101 -24.60 -14.31 7.78
C CYS A 101 -26.10 -14.10 7.93
N GLU A 102 -26.55 -12.88 7.63
CA GLU A 102 -27.96 -12.50 7.65
C GLU A 102 -28.40 -12.04 6.27
N CYS A 103 -29.61 -12.41 5.88
CA CYS A 103 -30.25 -11.90 4.67
C CYS A 103 -30.95 -10.60 5.02
N ILE A 104 -30.46 -9.50 4.44
CA ILE A 104 -31.10 -8.19 4.59
C ILE A 104 -31.75 -7.78 3.28
N ALA A 105 -32.91 -7.15 3.38
CA ALA A 105 -33.60 -6.54 2.25
C ALA A 105 -33.46 -5.02 2.37
N ASP A 106 -33.14 -4.35 1.27
CA ASP A 106 -33.27 -2.90 1.21
C ASP A 106 -34.75 -2.49 1.03
N ASN A 107 -35.05 -1.20 1.20
CA ASN A 107 -36.41 -0.66 1.02
C ASN A 107 -36.95 -0.82 -0.42
N ASN A 108 -36.10 -1.23 -1.37
CA ASN A 108 -36.48 -1.48 -2.76
C ASN A 108 -36.77 -2.98 -3.01
N GLY A 109 -36.73 -3.82 -1.96
CA GLY A 109 -36.96 -5.25 -2.05
C GLY A 109 -35.77 -6.04 -2.60
N VAL A 110 -34.60 -5.41 -2.76
CA VAL A 110 -33.37 -6.09 -3.16
C VAL A 110 -32.79 -6.79 -1.95
N THR A 111 -32.69 -8.11 -2.03
CA THR A 111 -32.10 -8.94 -0.97
C THR A 111 -30.60 -9.10 -1.19
N LYS A 112 -29.82 -8.97 -0.12
CA LYS A 112 -28.39 -9.28 -0.10
C LYS A 112 -28.04 -10.05 1.17
N MET A 113 -27.08 -10.95 1.06
CA MET A 113 -26.50 -11.65 2.20
C MET A 113 -25.33 -10.81 2.74
N GLU A 114 -25.37 -10.50 4.02
CA GLU A 114 -24.29 -9.80 4.73
C GLU A 114 -23.70 -10.72 5.78
N CYS A 115 -22.38 -10.91 5.75
CA CYS A 115 -21.66 -11.80 6.65
C CYS A 115 -20.69 -10.99 7.51
N MET A 116 -20.71 -11.23 8.82
CA MET A 116 -19.82 -10.61 9.80
C MET A 116 -19.05 -11.67 10.59
N PRO A 117 -17.81 -11.40 11.03
CA PRO A 117 -17.08 -12.33 11.87
C PRO A 117 -17.78 -12.50 13.23
N CYS A 118 -17.77 -13.72 13.78
CA CYS A 118 -18.38 -13.98 15.10
C CYS A 118 -17.71 -13.17 16.23
N ILE A 119 -16.43 -12.85 16.06
CA ILE A 119 -15.65 -11.99 16.96
C ILE A 119 -15.06 -10.90 16.10
N TYR A 120 -15.41 -9.65 16.39
CA TYR A 120 -14.84 -8.52 15.67
C TYR A 120 -13.36 -8.39 16.04
N PRO A 121 -12.43 -8.35 15.06
CA PRO A 121 -11.02 -8.14 15.37
C PRO A 121 -10.86 -6.76 16.00
N THR A 122 -10.47 -6.73 17.27
CA THR A 122 -10.02 -5.50 17.92
C THR A 122 -8.72 -5.06 17.27
N ALA A 123 -8.62 -3.75 16.98
CA ALA A 123 -7.38 -3.20 16.46
C ALA A 123 -6.25 -3.49 17.47
N VAL A 124 -5.09 -3.91 16.95
CA VAL A 124 -3.89 -4.04 17.79
C VAL A 124 -3.54 -2.65 18.29
N HIS A 125 -3.72 -2.42 19.58
CA HIS A 125 -3.20 -1.23 20.24
C HIS A 125 -1.69 -1.41 20.39
N VAL A 126 -0.93 -0.56 19.71
CA VAL A 126 0.51 -0.45 19.95
C VAL A 126 0.66 0.46 21.16
N ASP A 127 1.08 -0.12 22.28
CA ASP A 127 1.37 0.64 23.50
C ASP A 127 2.72 1.35 23.34
N TYR A 128 2.67 2.61 22.92
CA TYR A 128 3.86 3.41 22.63
C TYR A 128 4.68 3.73 23.90
N GLU A 129 4.12 3.55 25.10
CA GLU A 129 4.85 3.83 26.34
C GLU A 129 6.02 2.87 26.57
N THR A 130 5.95 1.63 26.06
CA THR A 130 7.03 0.64 26.22
C THR A 130 8.19 0.84 25.22
N PHE A 131 7.98 1.62 24.15
CA PHE A 131 9.02 1.91 23.13
C PHE A 131 9.93 3.10 23.47
N ASN A 132 9.63 3.84 24.54
CA ASN A 132 10.39 5.03 24.90
C ASN A 132 11.79 4.71 25.44
N GLU A 133 12.01 3.51 25.99
CA GLU A 133 13.36 3.09 26.44
C GLU A 133 14.26 2.66 25.27
N SER A 134 13.70 2.11 24.19
CA SER A 134 14.48 1.63 23.04
C SER A 134 14.72 2.68 21.96
N LEU A 135 13.92 3.76 21.90
CA LEU A 135 14.19 4.92 21.05
C LEU A 135 15.39 5.76 21.51
N SER A 136 15.81 5.65 22.77
CA SER A 136 17.00 6.32 23.31
C SER A 136 18.32 5.84 22.68
N MET A 137 18.29 4.71 21.96
CA MET A 137 19.44 4.16 21.25
C MET A 137 19.43 4.43 19.73
N ILE A 138 18.42 5.14 19.22
CA ILE A 138 18.37 5.58 17.82
C ILE A 138 18.87 7.03 17.78
N PRO A 139 19.99 7.34 17.08
CA PRO A 139 20.46 8.71 16.97
C PRO A 139 19.40 9.59 16.33
N SER A 140 19.13 10.74 16.96
CA SER A 140 18.26 11.79 16.44
C SER A 140 18.78 12.31 15.09
N LEU A 141 17.90 12.39 14.10
CA LEU A 141 18.21 12.89 12.75
C LEU A 141 18.52 14.40 12.70
N ASP A 142 18.46 15.09 13.84
CA ASP A 142 18.73 16.53 13.97
C ASP A 142 20.22 16.87 14.18
N GLU A 143 21.12 15.88 14.22
CA GLU A 143 22.58 16.08 14.35
C GLU A 143 23.39 15.94 13.05
N ILE A 144 22.74 15.93 11.87
CA ILE A 144 23.49 16.07 10.60
C ILE A 144 23.70 17.56 10.33
N ASP A 145 24.72 18.11 10.97
CA ASP A 145 25.31 19.41 10.72
C ASP A 145 25.75 19.53 9.25
N TYR A 146 25.03 20.31 8.45
CA TYR A 146 25.51 20.80 7.15
C TYR A 146 26.49 21.96 7.41
N GLY A 147 27.63 21.62 8.00
CA GLY A 147 28.81 22.48 8.07
C GLY A 147 29.48 22.59 6.71
N GLN A 148 29.51 23.82 6.18
CA GLN A 148 30.46 24.40 5.23
C GLN A 148 31.27 23.42 4.34
N ILE A 149 30.93 23.39 3.05
CA ILE A 149 31.93 23.09 2.03
C ILE A 149 32.38 24.44 1.47
N ASP A 150 33.60 24.83 1.85
CA ASP A 150 34.30 26.01 1.38
C ASP A 150 34.37 26.06 -0.16
N MET A 151 34.11 27.26 -0.68
CA MET A 151 34.63 27.66 -1.98
C MET A 151 36.13 27.86 -1.81
N ASP A 152 36.95 27.09 -2.52
CA ASP A 152 38.31 27.51 -2.82
C ASP A 152 38.57 27.37 -4.32
N ASP A 153 39.08 28.45 -4.87
CA ASP A 153 39.37 28.73 -6.27
C ASP A 153 40.89 28.57 -6.45
N GLY A 154 41.31 27.82 -7.45
CA GLY A 154 42.73 27.55 -7.73
C GLY A 154 42.96 26.69 -8.97
#